data_AF-A0A8J3A3F3-F1
#
_entry.id   AF-A0A8J3A3F3-F1
#
_cell.length_a   1.000
_cell.length_b   1.000
_cell.length_c   1.000
_cell.angle_alpha   90.00
_cell.angle_beta   90.00
_cell.angle_gamma   90.00
#
_symmetry.space_group_name_H-M   'P 1'
#
loop_
_entity.id
_entity.type
_entity.pdbx_description
1 polymer ?
#
loop_
_entity_poly.entity_id
_entity_poly.type
_entity_poly.pdbx_seq_one_letter_code
_entity_poly.pdbx_strand_id
1 'polypeptide(L)'
;MKILSGLATGMLLASTALGSAFAQTATVSIDADNPGDTIEPEIYGHFAEHLGRSIYEGIWVGEDSDIPNTDGFRNDVLSALQELEVPVIRWPGGCFADEYDWRDGIGPREDRPRRINTHWGWVIEDNAFGTHEFLNFSEMIGADPYVAGNMGSGSPREMSRWFEYMTTDMDSTMGLLRAENGREEPWDVPYFGVGNESWGCGGNMLPEYSAQEHNRYATFIDTDWTKGQEVKRVATGANIDDYAFTEALMELGRYNLMDAISLHYYTFTTAWEDKGDAIGFSDEDWASVLKNSLRMSELIDKHTDIMDEYDPDNRVDLYVDEWGTWYNSTEGSPAGFLEQQNSIRDALVGGLTLNIFHRNTDRVKMANIAQMVNVLQASILTDGERMLRTPTYHLLNMYKPFRNATPLPATVDGDDFTIGEFTLPYVDVSVARGEDGKLVMALVNLSPEGAVTVRTGINGTASGSILTAPAMDSHNTFDNPDNVVPADFSSSNSRGRLTFDLPPRSVAVVIIEE
;
A
#
# COMPACT_ATOMS: atom_id res chain seq x y z
N MET A 1 -49.10 -50.67 -24.55
CA MET A 1 -47.98 -51.26 -23.78
C MET A 1 -46.72 -51.07 -24.62
N LYS A 2 -45.69 -50.52 -23.99
CA LYS A 2 -44.58 -49.68 -24.50
C LYS A 2 -43.85 -50.13 -25.78
N ILE A 3 -43.67 -49.16 -26.68
CA ILE A 3 -42.71 -49.11 -27.79
C ILE A 3 -41.34 -48.71 -27.19
N LEU A 4 -40.28 -49.45 -27.52
CA LEU A 4 -38.90 -49.14 -27.15
C LEU A 4 -38.25 -48.31 -28.26
N SER A 5 -38.00 -47.04 -27.98
CA SER A 5 -37.19 -46.13 -28.79
C SER A 5 -35.74 -46.16 -28.29
N GLY A 6 -34.81 -46.63 -29.13
CA GLY A 6 -33.38 -46.48 -28.91
C GLY A 6 -32.94 -45.08 -29.35
N LEU A 7 -32.43 -44.28 -28.42
CA LEU A 7 -31.72 -43.03 -28.72
C LEU A 7 -30.27 -43.36 -29.08
N ALA A 8 -29.86 -42.97 -30.29
CA ALA A 8 -28.47 -42.89 -30.68
C ALA A 8 -27.89 -41.55 -30.22
N THR A 9 -26.95 -41.58 -29.28
CA THR A 9 -26.22 -40.39 -28.82
C THR A 9 -25.13 -40.07 -29.84
N GLY A 10 -25.37 -39.07 -30.70
CA GLY A 10 -24.36 -38.48 -31.56
C GLY A 10 -23.44 -37.59 -30.75
N MET A 11 -22.15 -37.94 -30.69
CA MET A 11 -21.10 -37.14 -30.08
C MET A 11 -20.73 -36.02 -31.07
N LEU A 12 -21.23 -34.80 -30.85
CA LEU A 12 -20.76 -33.61 -31.56
C LEU A 12 -19.39 -33.23 -30.97
N LEU A 13 -18.32 -33.53 -31.70
CA LEU A 13 -17.02 -32.89 -31.51
C LEU A 13 -17.14 -31.44 -31.97
N ALA A 14 -17.35 -30.53 -31.02
CA ALA A 14 -17.16 -29.11 -31.26
C ALA A 14 -15.65 -28.85 -31.36
N SER A 15 -15.15 -28.76 -32.59
CA SER A 15 -13.82 -28.24 -32.88
C SER A 15 -13.83 -26.73 -32.62
N THR A 16 -13.44 -26.31 -31.41
CA THR A 16 -13.06 -24.93 -31.15
C THR A 16 -11.75 -24.66 -31.90
N ALA A 17 -11.85 -23.95 -33.03
CA ALA A 17 -10.70 -23.34 -33.66
C ALA A 17 -10.19 -22.25 -32.70
N LEU A 18 -9.22 -22.61 -31.84
CA LEU A 18 -8.36 -21.65 -31.17
C LEU A 18 -7.60 -20.92 -32.28
N GLY A 19 -8.08 -19.75 -32.67
CA GLY A 19 -7.25 -18.81 -33.39
C GLY A 19 -6.04 -18.54 -32.51
N SER A 20 -4.86 -18.96 -32.97
CA SER A 20 -3.60 -18.57 -32.34
C SER A 20 -3.47 -17.06 -32.50
N ALA A 21 -3.94 -16.29 -31.52
CA ALA A 21 -3.48 -14.94 -31.33
C ALA A 21 -1.96 -15.05 -31.19
N PHE A 22 -1.20 -14.46 -32.12
CA PHE A 22 0.24 -14.40 -31.99
C PHE A 22 0.53 -13.62 -30.70
N ALA A 23 1.25 -14.25 -29.75
CA ALA A 23 1.68 -13.55 -28.54
C ALA A 23 2.50 -12.34 -28.96
N GLN A 24 2.18 -11.18 -28.37
CA GLN A 24 2.98 -9.98 -28.58
C GLN A 24 4.39 -10.22 -28.04
N THR A 25 5.39 -9.59 -28.64
CA THR A 25 6.77 -9.74 -28.16
C THR A 25 7.24 -8.41 -27.59
N ALA A 26 7.79 -8.45 -26.38
CA ALA A 26 8.53 -7.35 -25.79
C ALA A 26 9.97 -7.78 -25.51
N THR A 27 10.92 -6.85 -25.55
CA THR A 27 12.33 -7.09 -25.22
C THR A 27 12.73 -6.22 -24.03
N VAL A 28 13.32 -6.84 -23.00
CA VAL A 28 13.83 -6.15 -21.82
C VAL A 28 15.35 -6.03 -21.91
N SER A 29 15.84 -4.80 -21.75
CA SER A 29 17.27 -4.50 -21.58
C SER A 29 17.51 -3.95 -20.18
N ILE A 30 18.57 -4.41 -19.52
CA ILE A 30 18.93 -4.00 -18.15
C ILE A 30 20.25 -3.25 -18.21
N ASP A 31 20.31 -2.10 -17.55
CA ASP A 31 21.53 -1.37 -17.28
C ASP A 31 22.05 -1.75 -15.89
N ALA A 32 22.97 -2.71 -15.85
CA ALA A 32 23.57 -3.17 -14.60
C ALA A 32 24.69 -2.24 -14.09
N ASP A 33 25.12 -1.25 -14.88
CA ASP A 33 26.25 -0.38 -14.56
C ASP A 33 25.81 0.89 -13.80
N ASN A 34 24.50 1.19 -13.79
CA ASN A 34 23.91 2.37 -13.13
C ASN A 34 22.82 1.96 -12.12
N PRO A 35 23.17 1.22 -11.05
CA PRO A 35 22.20 0.86 -10.00
C PRO A 35 21.62 2.12 -9.32
N GLY A 36 20.35 2.06 -8.94
CA GLY A 36 19.73 3.07 -8.07
C GLY A 36 20.03 2.80 -6.59
N ASP A 37 19.39 3.59 -5.72
CA ASP A 37 19.45 3.39 -4.26
C ASP A 37 18.63 2.17 -3.83
N THR A 38 18.93 1.61 -2.65
CA THR A 38 18.19 0.48 -2.07
C THR A 38 16.68 0.69 -2.10
N ILE A 39 15.94 -0.36 -2.50
CA ILE A 39 14.49 -0.44 -2.32
C ILE A 39 14.25 -0.73 -0.84
N GLU A 40 13.93 0.33 -0.10
CA GLU A 40 13.64 0.24 1.32
C GLU A 40 12.42 -0.68 1.57
N PRO A 41 12.43 -1.54 2.59
CA PRO A 41 11.27 -2.35 2.96
C PRO A 41 10.00 -1.50 3.11
N GLU A 42 10.12 -0.28 3.64
CA GLU A 42 9.04 0.68 3.91
C GLU A 42 8.27 1.12 2.66
N ILE A 43 8.79 0.89 1.44
CA ILE A 43 8.00 1.03 0.19
C ILE A 43 6.77 0.09 0.17
N TYR A 44 6.80 -0.98 0.98
CA TYR A 44 5.72 -1.96 1.11
C TYR A 44 4.86 -1.76 2.36
N GLY A 45 4.82 -0.54 2.89
CA GLY A 45 4.08 -0.19 4.09
C GLY A 45 2.56 -0.27 3.94
N HIS A 46 1.89 -0.28 5.08
CA HIS A 46 0.43 -0.30 5.19
C HIS A 46 -0.08 0.91 5.97
N PHE A 47 -1.36 1.20 5.78
CA PHE A 47 -2.06 2.27 6.48
C PHE A 47 -3.35 1.72 7.11
N ALA A 48 -3.54 1.97 8.42
CA ALA A 48 -4.69 1.48 9.19
C ALA A 48 -5.34 2.64 9.95
N GLU A 49 -6.34 3.27 9.33
CA GLU A 49 -7.15 4.30 9.97
C GLU A 49 -8.26 3.69 10.84
N HIS A 50 -8.67 4.42 11.88
CA HIS A 50 -9.98 4.27 12.50
C HIS A 50 -11.08 4.63 11.49
N LEU A 51 -11.36 3.70 10.57
CA LEU A 51 -12.30 3.85 9.47
C LEU A 51 -13.08 2.55 9.28
N GLY A 52 -14.42 2.65 9.33
CA GLY A 52 -15.30 1.51 9.06
C GLY A 52 -14.95 0.29 9.92
N ARG A 53 -14.59 -0.81 9.25
CA ARG A 53 -14.18 -2.07 9.89
C ARG A 53 -12.67 -2.37 9.75
N SER A 54 -11.85 -1.35 9.51
CA SER A 54 -10.38 -1.53 9.42
C SER A 54 -9.80 -1.94 10.76
N ILE A 55 -10.04 -1.14 11.81
CA ILE A 55 -9.59 -1.44 13.17
C ILE A 55 -10.55 -2.44 13.83
N TYR A 56 -11.80 -2.04 14.04
CA TYR A 56 -12.79 -2.89 14.70
C TYR A 56 -13.30 -3.99 13.76
N GLU A 57 -13.31 -5.23 14.24
CA GLU A 57 -13.48 -6.47 13.47
C GLU A 57 -12.30 -6.85 12.56
N GLY A 58 -11.73 -5.89 11.82
CA GLY A 58 -10.62 -6.13 10.90
C GLY A 58 -9.31 -6.50 11.60
N ILE A 59 -8.97 -5.84 12.70
CA ILE A 59 -7.78 -6.13 13.50
C ILE A 59 -8.17 -6.50 14.93
N TRP A 60 -8.95 -5.63 15.56
CA TRP A 60 -9.37 -5.71 16.94
C TRP A 60 -10.77 -6.30 17.07
N VAL A 61 -10.86 -7.43 17.76
CA VAL A 61 -12.13 -8.09 18.09
C VAL A 61 -12.45 -8.02 19.59
N GLY A 62 -11.47 -7.67 20.42
CA GLY A 62 -11.58 -7.67 21.88
C GLY A 62 -11.26 -9.04 22.49
N GLU A 63 -10.68 -9.03 23.69
CA GLU A 63 -10.17 -10.23 24.37
C GLU A 63 -11.26 -11.28 24.66
N ASP A 64 -12.49 -10.82 24.91
CA ASP A 64 -13.65 -11.67 25.21
C ASP A 64 -14.38 -12.17 23.94
N SER A 65 -13.88 -11.88 22.74
CA SER A 65 -14.50 -12.32 21.48
C SER A 65 -14.43 -13.82 21.28
N ASP A 66 -15.48 -14.40 20.69
CA ASP A 66 -15.50 -15.79 20.25
C ASP A 66 -14.59 -16.03 19.01
N ILE A 67 -14.22 -14.97 18.29
CA ILE A 67 -13.24 -15.05 17.19
C ILE A 67 -11.86 -15.34 17.81
N PRO A 68 -11.13 -16.40 17.38
CA PRO A 68 -9.82 -16.72 17.93
C PRO A 68 -8.87 -15.52 17.86
N ASN A 69 -8.42 -15.06 19.02
CA ASN A 69 -7.61 -13.87 19.17
C ASN A 69 -6.47 -14.08 20.18
N THR A 70 -5.47 -13.19 20.10
CA THR A 70 -4.40 -13.04 21.09
C THR A 70 -4.48 -11.60 21.56
N ASP A 71 -4.70 -11.39 22.85
CA ASP A 71 -4.83 -10.06 23.47
C ASP A 71 -5.86 -9.15 22.75
N GLY A 72 -6.92 -9.73 22.18
CA GLY A 72 -7.98 -9.02 21.46
C GLY A 72 -7.72 -8.79 19.96
N PHE A 73 -6.54 -9.13 19.44
CA PHE A 73 -6.23 -9.10 18.02
C PHE A 73 -6.54 -10.45 17.37
N ARG A 74 -7.34 -10.48 16.29
CA ARG A 74 -7.74 -11.74 15.64
C ARG A 74 -6.54 -12.47 15.01
N ASN A 75 -6.41 -13.76 15.29
CA ASN A 75 -5.20 -14.55 15.00
C ASN A 75 -4.96 -14.81 13.51
N ASP A 76 -6.03 -14.89 12.73
CA ASP A 76 -5.99 -15.09 11.28
C ASP A 76 -5.37 -13.88 10.56
N VAL A 77 -5.74 -12.66 10.96
CA VAL A 77 -5.16 -11.42 10.42
C VAL A 77 -3.73 -11.22 10.90
N LEU A 78 -3.45 -11.44 12.19
CA LEU A 78 -2.08 -11.43 12.71
C LEU A 78 -1.16 -12.34 11.90
N SER A 79 -1.57 -13.59 11.70
CA SER A 79 -0.76 -14.59 10.98
C SER A 79 -0.53 -14.19 9.53
N ALA A 80 -1.55 -13.64 8.86
CA ALA A 80 -1.42 -13.20 7.48
C ALA A 80 -0.50 -11.98 7.34
N LEU A 81 -0.57 -11.01 8.26
CA LEU A 81 0.29 -9.84 8.22
C LEU A 81 1.75 -10.17 8.61
N GLN A 82 1.97 -11.09 9.54
CA GLN A 82 3.29 -11.66 9.82
C GLN A 82 3.83 -12.41 8.60
N GLU A 83 2.99 -13.22 7.94
CA GLU A 83 3.36 -13.88 6.68
C GLU A 83 3.64 -12.86 5.60
N LEU A 84 3.02 -11.68 5.57
CA LEU A 84 3.32 -10.62 4.62
C LEU A 84 4.62 -9.88 4.96
N GLU A 85 5.15 -10.07 6.18
CA GLU A 85 6.28 -9.33 6.74
C GLU A 85 6.05 -7.82 6.57
N VAL A 86 4.94 -7.31 7.09
CA VAL A 86 4.62 -5.87 6.99
C VAL A 86 5.75 -5.04 7.61
N PRO A 87 6.38 -4.12 6.86
CA PRO A 87 7.53 -3.37 7.35
C PRO A 87 7.15 -2.18 8.22
N VAL A 88 6.09 -1.46 7.87
CA VAL A 88 5.65 -0.25 8.58
C VAL A 88 4.13 -0.11 8.52
N ILE A 89 3.50 0.37 9.60
CA ILE A 89 2.07 0.69 9.64
C ILE A 89 1.85 2.14 10.07
N ARG A 90 1.14 2.92 9.24
CA ARG A 90 0.65 4.27 9.60
C ARG A 90 -0.68 4.19 10.37
N TRP A 91 -0.80 4.89 11.50
CA TRP A 91 -2.00 4.93 12.38
C TRP A 91 -2.00 6.24 13.22
N PRO A 92 -3.14 6.81 13.69
CA PRO A 92 -4.52 6.33 13.69
C PRO A 92 -5.35 6.70 12.48
N GLY A 93 -4.76 7.37 11.50
CA GLY A 93 -5.54 7.79 10.35
C GLY A 93 -4.94 8.88 9.53
N GLY A 94 -5.59 9.07 8.40
CA GLY A 94 -5.51 10.29 7.64
C GLY A 94 -6.38 11.31 8.38
N CYS A 95 -7.59 11.55 7.88
CA CYS A 95 -8.48 12.54 8.46
C CYS A 95 -8.80 12.30 9.94
N PHE A 96 -8.92 11.04 10.39
CA PHE A 96 -9.18 10.74 11.80
C PHE A 96 -8.07 11.27 12.72
N ALA A 97 -6.80 11.24 12.31
CA ALA A 97 -5.69 11.64 13.15
C ALA A 97 -5.75 13.12 13.55
N ASP A 98 -6.24 14.00 12.68
CA ASP A 98 -6.36 15.44 12.97
C ASP A 98 -7.59 15.82 13.80
N GLU A 99 -8.41 14.85 14.20
CA GLU A 99 -9.45 15.01 15.24
C GLU A 99 -9.17 14.17 16.49
N TYR A 100 -8.13 13.33 16.48
CA TYR A 100 -7.84 12.39 17.56
C TYR A 100 -7.18 13.06 18.77
N ASP A 101 -7.72 12.81 19.97
CA ASP A 101 -7.03 13.06 21.24
C ASP A 101 -6.49 11.73 21.76
N TRP A 102 -5.17 11.56 21.71
CA TRP A 102 -4.51 10.32 22.11
C TRP A 102 -4.79 9.88 23.56
N ARG A 103 -5.15 10.82 24.44
CA ARG A 103 -5.51 10.49 25.82
C ARG A 103 -6.84 9.75 25.93
N ASP A 104 -7.70 9.89 24.93
CA ASP A 104 -8.94 9.13 24.87
C ASP A 104 -8.68 7.63 24.64
N GLY A 105 -7.52 7.27 24.07
CA GLY A 105 -7.11 5.89 23.77
C GLY A 105 -6.11 5.26 24.73
N ILE A 106 -5.99 5.76 25.97
CA ILE A 106 -5.12 5.16 27.00
C ILE A 106 -5.88 4.93 28.32
N GLY A 107 -5.29 4.16 29.24
CA GLY A 107 -5.91 3.83 30.51
C GLY A 107 -6.92 2.69 30.42
N PRO A 108 -7.63 2.40 31.54
CA PRO A 108 -8.65 1.35 31.60
C PRO A 108 -9.69 1.54 30.49
N ARG A 109 -9.90 0.49 29.69
CA ARG A 109 -10.68 0.56 28.45
C ARG A 109 -12.14 0.94 28.71
N GLU A 110 -12.69 0.53 29.84
CA GLU A 110 -14.05 0.84 30.29
C GLU A 110 -14.26 2.32 30.65
N ASP A 111 -13.19 3.05 30.96
CA ASP A 111 -13.22 4.47 31.33
C ASP A 111 -12.92 5.39 30.13
N ARG A 112 -12.51 4.83 28.99
CA ARG A 112 -12.20 5.58 27.78
C ARG A 112 -13.47 6.25 27.22
N PRO A 113 -13.40 7.51 26.78
CA PRO A 113 -14.57 8.22 26.31
C PRO A 113 -14.99 7.72 24.93
N ARG A 114 -16.29 7.76 24.69
CA ARG A 114 -16.88 7.46 23.40
C ARG A 114 -16.99 8.74 22.58
N ARG A 115 -16.38 8.76 21.40
CA ARG A 115 -16.37 9.87 20.44
C ARG A 115 -17.22 9.54 19.22
N ILE A 116 -17.35 10.52 18.34
CA ILE A 116 -18.00 10.35 17.04
C ILE A 116 -16.90 10.40 16.00
N ASN A 117 -16.83 9.38 15.15
CA ASN A 117 -16.03 9.46 13.94
C ASN A 117 -16.78 10.30 12.90
N THR A 118 -16.42 11.57 12.81
CA THR A 118 -17.15 12.59 12.02
C THR A 118 -16.94 12.43 10.52
N HIS A 119 -15.74 12.00 10.11
CA HIS A 119 -15.38 11.79 8.72
C HIS A 119 -15.99 10.49 8.17
N TRP A 120 -16.01 9.43 8.97
CA TRP A 120 -16.30 8.08 8.50
C TRP A 120 -17.60 7.53 9.07
N GLY A 121 -18.72 8.06 8.57
CA GLY A 121 -20.06 7.50 8.79
C GLY A 121 -20.80 8.01 10.02
N TRP A 122 -20.25 8.98 10.76
CA TRP A 122 -20.89 9.54 11.99
C TRP A 122 -21.20 8.46 13.03
N VAL A 123 -20.34 7.46 13.11
CA VAL A 123 -20.48 6.32 14.03
C VAL A 123 -19.72 6.54 15.34
N ILE A 124 -20.03 5.73 16.34
CA ILE A 124 -19.36 5.82 17.64
C ILE A 124 -17.99 5.16 17.56
N GLU A 125 -16.97 5.91 17.98
CA GLU A 125 -15.62 5.46 18.27
C GLU A 125 -15.53 5.28 19.79
N ASP A 126 -15.33 4.05 20.28
CA ASP A 126 -15.27 3.79 21.73
C ASP A 126 -13.85 3.83 22.30
N ASN A 127 -12.84 4.05 21.46
CA ASN A 127 -11.42 4.09 21.77
C ASN A 127 -10.92 2.79 22.43
N ALA A 128 -11.58 1.66 22.18
CA ALA A 128 -11.13 0.37 22.68
C ALA A 128 -9.76 0.00 22.11
N PHE A 129 -9.46 0.43 20.88
CA PHE A 129 -8.13 0.37 20.29
C PHE A 129 -7.49 1.76 20.33
N GLY A 130 -6.36 1.90 21.01
CA GLY A 130 -5.64 3.15 21.16
C GLY A 130 -4.12 2.93 21.15
N THR A 131 -3.37 3.78 21.84
CA THR A 131 -1.89 3.81 21.72
C THR A 131 -1.26 2.47 22.09
N HIS A 132 -1.68 1.85 23.19
CA HIS A 132 -1.11 0.57 23.65
C HIS A 132 -1.44 -0.55 22.68
N GLU A 133 -2.70 -0.61 22.22
CA GLU A 133 -3.14 -1.65 21.31
C GLU A 133 -2.42 -1.56 19.96
N PHE A 134 -2.28 -0.36 19.40
CA PHE A 134 -1.56 -0.16 18.13
C PHE A 134 -0.07 -0.52 18.22
N LEU A 135 0.64 -0.03 19.25
CA LEU A 135 2.08 -0.26 19.36
C LEU A 135 2.39 -1.73 19.68
N ASN A 136 1.57 -2.38 20.51
CA ASN A 136 1.69 -3.82 20.77
C ASN A 136 1.36 -4.63 19.51
N PHE A 137 0.34 -4.24 18.75
CA PHE A 137 0.02 -4.88 17.47
C PHE A 137 1.19 -4.79 16.48
N SER A 138 1.84 -3.63 16.39
CA SER A 138 3.02 -3.41 15.55
C SER A 138 4.18 -4.32 15.98
N GLU A 139 4.49 -4.39 17.29
CA GLU A 139 5.47 -5.34 17.83
C GLU A 139 5.12 -6.81 17.54
N MET A 140 3.84 -7.19 17.66
CA MET A 140 3.38 -8.57 17.45
C MET A 140 3.58 -9.02 16.01
N ILE A 141 3.37 -8.15 15.02
CA ILE A 141 3.59 -8.50 13.61
C ILE A 141 5.02 -8.22 13.12
N GLY A 142 5.83 -7.52 13.93
CA GLY A 142 7.20 -7.14 13.58
C GLY A 142 7.29 -5.96 12.62
N ALA A 143 6.29 -5.06 12.64
CA ALA A 143 6.26 -3.85 11.83
C ALA A 143 6.66 -2.62 12.65
N ASP A 144 7.33 -1.68 12.02
CA ASP A 144 7.62 -0.38 12.63
C ASP A 144 6.36 0.49 12.71
N PRO A 145 6.12 1.18 13.83
CA PRO A 145 4.99 2.09 13.94
C PRO A 145 5.32 3.44 13.29
N TYR A 146 4.44 3.89 12.40
CA TYR A 146 4.35 5.26 11.92
C TYR A 146 3.13 5.94 12.56
N VAL A 147 3.37 6.80 13.55
CA VAL A 147 2.30 7.50 14.28
C VAL A 147 1.97 8.84 13.62
N ALA A 148 0.72 9.03 13.21
CA ALA A 148 0.20 10.29 12.70
C ALA A 148 -0.34 11.17 13.86
N GLY A 149 0.34 12.29 14.13
CA GLY A 149 -0.03 13.22 15.17
C GLY A 149 -1.04 14.27 14.70
N ASN A 150 -1.94 14.67 15.60
CA ASN A 150 -2.95 15.70 15.36
C ASN A 150 -2.33 17.11 15.29
N MET A 151 -2.24 17.69 14.08
CA MET A 151 -1.83 19.08 13.88
C MET A 151 -3.05 19.99 13.71
N GLY A 152 -4.13 19.48 13.11
CA GLY A 152 -5.30 20.28 12.72
C GLY A 152 -6.08 20.87 13.89
N SER A 153 -6.45 20.03 14.87
CA SER A 153 -7.31 20.43 16.00
C SER A 153 -6.62 20.37 17.37
N GLY A 154 -5.53 19.61 17.47
CA GLY A 154 -4.72 19.47 18.67
C GLY A 154 -3.68 20.57 18.84
N SER A 155 -3.00 20.62 19.98
CA SER A 155 -1.93 21.58 20.29
C SER A 155 -0.53 20.95 20.18
N PRO A 156 0.54 21.75 19.95
CA PRO A 156 1.92 21.22 19.94
C PRO A 156 2.29 20.51 21.24
N ARG A 157 1.71 20.96 22.37
CA ARG A 157 1.94 20.35 23.68
C ARG A 157 1.32 18.96 23.78
N GLU A 158 0.13 18.75 23.22
CA GLU A 158 -0.52 17.44 23.26
C GLU A 158 0.26 16.42 22.46
N MET A 159 0.69 16.79 21.24
CA MET A 159 1.52 15.96 20.37
C MET A 159 2.87 15.62 21.03
N SER A 160 3.57 16.62 21.58
CA SER A 160 4.84 16.42 22.30
C SER A 160 4.70 15.47 23.50
N ARG A 161 3.60 15.59 24.26
CA ARG A 161 3.34 14.68 25.40
C ARG A 161 2.97 13.28 24.97
N TRP A 162 2.37 13.12 23.79
CA TRP A 162 2.14 11.79 23.24
C TRP A 162 3.46 11.11 22.90
N PHE A 163 4.34 11.83 22.21
CA PHE A 163 5.66 11.32 21.87
C PHE A 163 6.45 10.93 23.13
N GLU A 164 6.52 11.82 24.13
CA GLU A 164 7.15 11.51 25.43
C GLU A 164 6.55 10.26 26.09
N TYR A 165 5.22 10.13 26.10
CA TYR A 165 4.53 8.97 26.67
C TYR A 165 4.97 7.66 26.02
N MET A 166 5.10 7.65 24.69
CA MET A 166 5.49 6.45 23.95
C MET A 166 6.98 6.11 24.13
N THR A 167 7.87 7.11 24.06
CA THR A 167 9.30 6.87 23.81
C THR A 167 10.22 7.12 25.00
N THR A 168 9.76 7.77 26.07
CA THR A 168 10.66 8.11 27.18
C THR A 168 10.99 6.89 28.06
N ASP A 169 12.28 6.71 28.35
CA ASP A 169 12.80 5.77 29.36
C ASP A 169 13.14 6.48 30.69
N MET A 170 12.87 7.79 30.78
CA MET A 170 13.10 8.58 31.98
C MET A 170 11.92 8.47 32.96
N ASP A 171 12.20 8.71 34.25
CA ASP A 171 11.20 8.84 35.32
C ASP A 171 10.43 10.17 35.19
N SER A 172 9.67 10.30 34.09
CA SER A 172 8.83 11.43 33.77
C SER A 172 7.37 11.12 34.11
N THR A 173 6.54 12.14 34.27
CA THR A 173 5.09 11.94 34.47
C THR A 173 4.44 11.15 33.34
N MET A 174 4.93 11.28 32.10
CA MET A 174 4.39 10.53 30.96
C MET A 174 4.92 9.08 30.91
N GLY A 175 6.21 8.86 31.23
CA GLY A 175 6.76 7.51 31.35
C GLY A 175 6.11 6.70 32.48
N LEU A 176 5.90 7.33 33.65
CA LEU A 176 5.17 6.71 34.75
C LEU A 176 3.71 6.42 34.41
N LEU A 177 3.04 7.31 33.66
CA LEU A 177 1.67 7.07 33.20
C LEU A 177 1.60 5.90 32.21
N ARG A 178 2.59 5.76 31.33
CA ARG A 178 2.69 4.59 30.42
C ARG A 178 2.85 3.29 31.23
N ALA A 179 3.73 3.30 32.22
CA ALA A 179 3.96 2.17 33.12
C ALA A 179 2.72 1.81 33.94
N GLU A 180 1.99 2.81 34.47
CA GLU A 180 0.70 2.61 35.15
C GLU A 180 -0.33 1.94 34.25
N ASN A 181 -0.32 2.27 32.95
CA ASN A 181 -1.20 1.68 31.95
C ASN A 181 -0.71 0.31 31.42
N GLY A 182 0.33 -0.28 32.02
CA GLY A 182 0.75 -1.66 31.73
C GLY A 182 1.96 -1.82 30.81
N ARG A 183 2.63 -0.72 30.41
CA ARG A 183 3.86 -0.77 29.61
C ARG A 183 5.02 -0.05 30.32
N GLU A 184 5.91 -0.81 30.94
CA GLU A 184 7.07 -0.27 31.67
C GLU A 184 8.13 0.32 30.72
N GLU A 185 8.60 -0.45 29.75
CA GLU A 185 9.61 -0.02 28.77
C GLU A 185 9.00 0.87 27.68
N PRO A 186 9.72 1.87 27.13
CA PRO A 186 9.23 2.62 25.98
C PRO A 186 9.01 1.72 24.75
N TRP A 187 8.29 2.25 23.78
CA TRP A 187 8.30 1.72 22.42
C TRP A 187 9.27 2.53 21.57
N ASP A 188 9.78 1.89 20.52
CA ASP A 188 10.44 2.60 19.43
C ASP A 188 9.37 3.14 18.48
N VAL A 189 9.44 4.44 18.18
CA VAL A 189 8.55 5.12 17.24
C VAL A 189 9.41 5.84 16.19
N PRO A 190 9.88 5.11 15.17
CA PRO A 190 10.85 5.64 14.21
C PRO A 190 10.27 6.71 13.29
N TYR A 191 8.94 6.70 13.03
CA TYR A 191 8.28 7.64 12.15
C TYR A 191 7.14 8.38 12.86
N PHE A 192 7.15 9.71 12.76
CA PHE A 192 6.12 10.55 13.35
C PHE A 192 5.62 11.60 12.35
N GLY A 193 4.34 11.52 12.00
CA GLY A 193 3.66 12.44 11.09
C GLY A 193 3.19 13.67 11.84
N VAL A 194 3.54 14.84 11.33
CA VAL A 194 3.14 16.12 11.92
C VAL A 194 1.93 16.64 11.14
N GLY A 195 0.76 16.13 11.52
CA GLY A 195 -0.49 16.35 10.81
C GLY A 195 -0.69 15.42 9.61
N ASN A 196 -1.92 15.44 9.08
CA ASN A 196 -2.30 14.77 7.87
C ASN A 196 -3.21 15.67 7.01
N GLU A 197 -3.14 15.56 5.68
CA GLU A 197 -4.02 16.27 4.72
C GLU A 197 -4.45 17.69 5.15
N SER A 198 -3.48 18.48 5.62
CA SER A 198 -3.70 19.82 6.15
C SER A 198 -4.36 20.76 5.13
N TRP A 199 -4.17 20.53 3.83
CA TRP A 199 -4.88 21.19 2.73
C TRP A 199 -6.38 20.87 2.68
N GLY A 200 -6.83 19.79 3.31
CA GLY A 200 -8.20 19.28 3.30
C GLY A 200 -8.74 19.11 4.72
N CYS A 201 -9.01 17.85 5.12
CA CYS A 201 -9.65 17.54 6.40
C CYS A 201 -8.84 17.98 7.63
N GLY A 202 -7.50 18.06 7.52
CA GLY A 202 -6.62 18.50 8.59
C GLY A 202 -6.63 20.01 8.86
N GLY A 203 -7.43 20.81 8.14
CA GLY A 203 -7.63 22.22 8.48
C GLY A 203 -7.83 23.21 7.33
N ASN A 204 -7.93 22.76 6.08
CA ASN A 204 -8.04 23.60 4.87
C ASN A 204 -6.96 24.71 4.83
N MET A 205 -5.73 24.33 5.19
CA MET A 205 -4.58 25.20 5.29
C MET A 205 -4.02 25.54 3.91
N LEU A 206 -3.56 26.79 3.75
CA LEU A 206 -2.72 27.16 2.62
C LEU A 206 -1.32 26.54 2.78
N PRO A 207 -0.60 26.26 1.68
CA PRO A 207 0.75 25.71 1.71
C PRO A 207 1.70 26.36 2.72
N GLU A 208 1.82 27.68 2.69
CA GLU A 208 2.78 28.41 3.53
C GLU A 208 2.39 28.39 5.01
N TYR A 209 1.09 28.33 5.30
CA TYR A 209 0.60 28.19 6.67
C TYR A 209 0.86 26.79 7.21
N SER A 210 0.63 25.75 6.39
CA SER A 210 0.94 24.37 6.77
C SER A 210 2.44 24.19 7.06
N ALA A 211 3.33 24.72 6.22
CA ALA A 211 4.77 24.67 6.48
C ALA A 211 5.18 25.38 7.79
N GLN A 212 4.51 26.47 8.16
CA GLN A 212 4.75 27.18 9.42
C GLN A 212 4.25 26.39 10.63
N GLU A 213 3.08 25.78 10.54
CA GLU A 213 2.56 24.91 11.60
C GLU A 213 3.42 23.64 11.73
N HIS A 214 3.85 23.00 10.64
CA HIS A 214 4.81 21.89 10.69
C HIS A 214 6.03 22.25 11.52
N ASN A 215 6.71 23.35 11.17
CA ASN A 215 7.88 23.84 11.91
C ASN A 215 7.59 24.02 13.41
N ARG A 216 6.43 24.57 13.74
CA ARG A 216 6.01 24.83 15.12
C ARG A 216 5.77 23.53 15.89
N TYR A 217 5.06 22.56 15.33
CA TYR A 217 4.76 21.29 15.99
C TYR A 217 6.00 20.39 16.07
N ALA A 218 6.72 20.23 14.96
CA ALA A 218 7.92 19.41 14.84
C ALA A 218 9.04 19.83 15.82
N THR A 219 9.13 21.11 16.17
CA THR A 219 10.07 21.63 17.18
C THR A 219 9.97 20.91 18.53
N PHE A 220 8.77 20.40 18.88
CA PHE A 220 8.52 19.78 20.19
C PHE A 220 8.49 18.24 20.14
N ILE A 221 8.79 17.66 18.98
CA ILE A 221 9.02 16.23 18.81
C ILE A 221 10.53 16.04 18.84
N ASP A 222 11.06 15.66 20.00
CA ASP A 222 12.50 15.55 20.21
C ASP A 222 12.81 14.25 20.95
N THR A 223 13.93 13.63 20.59
CA THR A 223 14.45 12.43 21.22
C THR A 223 15.67 12.77 22.07
N ASP A 224 16.03 11.92 23.02
CA ASP A 224 17.30 12.07 23.71
C ASP A 224 18.44 11.69 22.76
N TRP A 225 19.00 12.68 22.05
CA TRP A 225 20.09 12.48 21.10
C TRP A 225 21.33 11.81 21.72
N THR A 226 21.47 11.82 23.05
CA THR A 226 22.60 11.14 23.72
C THR A 226 22.45 9.62 23.75
N LYS A 227 21.25 9.12 23.46
CA LYS A 227 20.91 7.69 23.44
C LYS A 227 20.83 7.11 22.02
N GLY A 228 21.04 7.94 20.99
CA GLY A 228 20.99 7.51 19.59
C GLY A 228 19.59 7.14 19.11
N GLN A 229 18.53 7.51 19.84
CA GLN A 229 17.16 7.42 19.35
C GLN A 229 16.96 8.48 18.26
N GLU A 230 16.60 8.06 17.05
CA GLU A 230 16.25 8.95 15.94
C GLU A 230 14.77 8.81 15.61
N VAL A 231 14.12 9.94 15.33
CA VAL A 231 12.74 9.99 14.84
C VAL A 231 12.73 10.74 13.52
N LYS A 232 12.09 10.16 12.51
CA LYS A 232 11.81 10.80 11.22
C LYS A 232 10.53 11.59 11.34
N ARG A 233 10.63 12.92 11.20
CA ARG A 233 9.49 13.84 11.22
C ARG A 233 8.97 14.01 9.80
N VAL A 234 7.76 13.52 9.57
CA VAL A 234 7.10 13.55 8.26
C VAL A 234 6.16 14.75 8.22
N ALA A 235 6.42 15.70 7.33
CA ALA A 235 5.51 16.80 7.08
C ALA A 235 4.36 16.34 6.18
N THR A 236 3.13 16.78 6.47
CA THR A 236 2.04 16.66 5.48
C THR A 236 2.45 17.36 4.19
N GLY A 237 2.54 16.62 3.08
CA GLY A 237 2.80 17.18 1.76
C GLY A 237 1.58 17.19 0.84
N ALA A 238 1.85 17.07 -0.47
CA ALA A 238 0.91 17.44 -1.51
C ALA A 238 -0.20 16.41 -1.76
N ASN A 239 -1.34 16.91 -2.24
CA ASN A 239 -2.36 16.09 -2.90
C ASN A 239 -2.13 16.13 -4.41
N ILE A 240 -1.89 14.98 -5.03
CA ILE A 240 -1.77 14.86 -6.49
C ILE A 240 -0.75 15.85 -7.07
N ASP A 241 -1.18 16.83 -7.88
CA ASP A 241 -0.38 17.82 -8.60
C ASP A 241 -0.41 19.21 -7.96
N ASP A 242 -0.68 19.29 -6.64
CA ASP A 242 -0.49 20.52 -5.86
C ASP A 242 1.00 20.80 -5.60
N TYR A 243 1.72 21.11 -6.68
CA TYR A 243 3.15 21.41 -6.67
C TYR A 243 3.51 22.62 -5.80
N ALA A 244 2.58 23.57 -5.64
CA ALA A 244 2.77 24.72 -4.77
C ALA A 244 2.86 24.30 -3.29
N PHE A 245 2.21 23.21 -2.91
CA PHE A 245 2.33 22.63 -1.57
C PHE A 245 3.74 22.13 -1.29
N THR A 246 4.30 21.35 -2.23
CA THR A 246 5.68 20.85 -2.17
C THR A 246 6.68 22.00 -2.15
N GLU A 247 6.54 22.99 -3.04
CA GLU A 247 7.41 24.16 -3.10
C GLU A 247 7.43 24.92 -1.76
N ALA A 248 6.25 25.20 -1.18
CA ALA A 248 6.16 25.93 0.08
C ALA A 248 6.81 25.18 1.26
N LEU A 249 6.65 23.85 1.32
CA LEU A 249 7.31 23.03 2.34
C LEU A 249 8.82 23.05 2.19
N MET A 250 9.32 22.91 0.97
CA MET A 250 10.77 22.91 0.71
C MET A 250 11.40 24.29 0.94
N GLU A 251 10.69 25.38 0.61
CA GLU A 251 11.17 26.75 0.82
C GLU A 251 11.12 27.18 2.30
N LEU A 252 10.02 26.88 3.00
CA LEU A 252 9.74 27.42 4.34
C LEU A 252 10.02 26.43 5.48
N GLY A 253 10.01 25.12 5.18
CA GLY A 253 10.35 24.05 6.11
C GLY A 253 11.75 24.25 6.66
N ARG A 254 11.91 24.03 7.96
CA ARG A 254 13.23 24.12 8.61
C ARG A 254 13.96 22.80 8.41
N TYR A 255 15.11 22.88 7.77
CA TYR A 255 15.98 21.74 7.42
C TYR A 255 16.18 20.71 8.53
N ASN A 256 16.28 21.13 9.80
CA ASN A 256 16.51 20.22 10.93
C ASN A 256 15.23 19.69 11.61
N LEU A 257 14.04 19.99 11.06
CA LEU A 257 12.73 19.63 11.62
C LEU A 257 11.84 18.86 10.63
N MET A 258 12.35 18.55 9.44
CA MET A 258 11.62 17.86 8.38
C MET A 258 12.55 16.85 7.73
N ASP A 259 12.23 15.57 7.92
CA ASP A 259 13.03 14.45 7.41
C ASP A 259 12.39 13.84 6.16
N ALA A 260 11.07 13.95 6.03
CA ALA A 260 10.33 13.55 4.85
C ALA A 260 9.13 14.47 4.60
N ILE A 261 8.63 14.49 3.37
CA ILE A 261 7.32 15.05 3.02
C ILE A 261 6.41 13.93 2.51
N SER A 262 5.12 14.01 2.81
CA SER A 262 4.15 13.04 2.30
C SER A 262 3.63 13.39 0.90
N LEU A 263 3.15 12.39 0.14
CA LEU A 263 2.44 12.57 -1.12
C LEU A 263 1.26 11.62 -1.20
N HIS A 264 0.07 12.16 -1.48
CA HIS A 264 -1.15 11.38 -1.57
C HIS A 264 -1.62 11.30 -3.02
N TYR A 265 -1.84 10.08 -3.53
CA TYR A 265 -2.44 9.86 -4.85
C TYR A 265 -3.25 8.56 -4.92
N TYR A 266 -4.58 8.72 -4.98
CA TYR A 266 -5.53 7.64 -5.20
C TYR A 266 -5.85 7.43 -6.68
N THR A 267 -6.04 6.18 -7.07
CA THR A 267 -6.40 5.77 -8.43
C THR A 267 -7.87 5.37 -8.51
N PHE A 268 -8.63 5.93 -9.45
CA PHE A 268 -10.03 5.58 -9.72
C PHE A 268 -10.31 5.58 -11.24
N THR A 269 -11.46 5.07 -11.69
CA THR A 269 -11.70 4.87 -13.14
C THR A 269 -12.20 6.15 -13.83
N THR A 270 -13.07 6.92 -13.17
CA THR A 270 -13.88 7.96 -13.84
C THR A 270 -13.65 9.35 -13.24
N ALA A 271 -14.27 9.65 -12.10
CA ALA A 271 -14.25 10.97 -11.48
C ALA A 271 -14.29 10.85 -9.94
N TRP A 272 -14.14 11.96 -9.24
CA TRP A 272 -14.20 11.94 -7.77
C TRP A 272 -15.60 11.60 -7.24
N GLU A 273 -16.64 12.13 -7.89
CA GLU A 273 -18.05 11.97 -7.49
C GLU A 273 -18.62 10.58 -7.84
N ASP A 274 -18.02 9.92 -8.82
CA ASP A 274 -18.31 8.56 -9.25
C ASP A 274 -16.99 7.93 -9.65
N LYS A 275 -16.45 7.06 -8.79
CA LYS A 275 -15.10 6.53 -8.89
C LYS A 275 -15.02 5.26 -9.75
N GLY A 276 -16.18 4.76 -10.16
CA GLY A 276 -16.37 3.46 -10.79
C GLY A 276 -16.35 2.30 -9.80
N ASP A 277 -16.77 1.13 -10.30
CA ASP A 277 -17.01 -0.04 -9.48
C ASP A 277 -15.77 -0.95 -9.39
N ALA A 278 -15.63 -1.62 -8.26
CA ALA A 278 -14.54 -2.56 -7.99
C ALA A 278 -14.65 -3.87 -8.81
N ILE A 279 -15.86 -4.24 -9.23
CA ILE A 279 -16.18 -5.46 -9.99
C ILE A 279 -17.25 -5.15 -11.06
N GLY A 280 -17.40 -6.00 -12.08
CA GLY A 280 -18.44 -5.81 -13.11
C GLY A 280 -18.21 -4.61 -14.05
N PHE A 281 -16.98 -4.13 -14.14
CA PHE A 281 -16.56 -2.96 -14.90
C PHE A 281 -16.24 -3.28 -16.38
N SER A 282 -16.12 -2.23 -17.21
CA SER A 282 -15.85 -2.35 -18.65
C SER A 282 -14.35 -2.45 -19.00
N ASP A 283 -14.04 -2.80 -20.26
CA ASP A 283 -12.67 -2.75 -20.79
C ASP A 283 -12.08 -1.31 -20.74
N GLU A 284 -12.93 -0.29 -20.91
CA GLU A 284 -12.50 1.12 -20.80
C GLU A 284 -12.17 1.49 -19.36
N ASP A 285 -12.94 1.01 -18.37
CA ASP A 285 -12.62 1.21 -16.94
C ASP A 285 -11.33 0.49 -16.54
N TRP A 286 -11.10 -0.71 -17.09
CA TRP A 286 -9.83 -1.43 -16.94
C TRP A 286 -8.65 -0.58 -17.45
N ALA A 287 -8.77 -0.05 -18.66
CA ALA A 287 -7.71 0.75 -19.25
C ALA A 287 -7.51 2.10 -18.55
N SER A 288 -8.60 2.75 -18.13
CA SER A 288 -8.56 4.03 -17.42
C SER A 288 -7.81 3.93 -16.10
N VAL A 289 -8.17 2.95 -15.24
CA VAL A 289 -7.55 2.85 -13.91
C VAL A 289 -6.06 2.49 -14.00
N LEU A 290 -5.67 1.62 -14.94
CA LEU A 290 -4.25 1.30 -15.18
C LEU A 290 -3.49 2.49 -15.76
N LYS A 291 -4.15 3.33 -16.58
CA LYS A 291 -3.54 4.55 -17.10
C LYS A 291 -3.36 5.58 -15.98
N ASN A 292 -4.35 5.70 -15.10
CA ASN A 292 -4.30 6.59 -13.95
C ASN A 292 -3.22 6.14 -12.96
N SER A 293 -3.04 4.84 -12.69
CA SER A 293 -1.96 4.38 -11.81
C SER A 293 -0.57 4.73 -12.35
N LEU A 294 -0.37 4.71 -13.68
CA LEU A 294 0.88 5.16 -14.32
C LEU A 294 1.18 6.65 -14.11
N ARG A 295 0.17 7.48 -13.83
CA ARG A 295 0.36 8.91 -13.52
C ARG A 295 1.21 9.12 -12.27
N MET A 296 1.30 8.13 -11.37
CA MET A 296 2.20 8.20 -10.20
C MET A 296 3.64 8.55 -10.61
N SER A 297 4.13 8.05 -11.75
CA SER A 297 5.47 8.39 -12.25
C SER A 297 5.60 9.89 -12.53
N GLU A 298 4.63 10.49 -13.23
CA GLU A 298 4.64 11.93 -13.52
C GLU A 298 4.60 12.77 -12.24
N LEU A 299 3.80 12.34 -11.25
CA LEU A 299 3.66 13.07 -9.99
C LEU A 299 4.96 13.02 -9.18
N ILE A 300 5.58 11.84 -9.07
CA ILE A 300 6.89 11.70 -8.41
C ILE A 300 7.89 12.59 -9.13
N ASP A 301 8.10 12.40 -10.44
CA ASP A 301 9.11 13.16 -11.21
C ASP A 301 8.98 14.68 -10.97
N LYS A 302 7.76 15.22 -11.04
CA LYS A 302 7.54 16.66 -10.89
C LYS A 302 7.69 17.16 -9.46
N HIS A 303 7.29 16.37 -8.45
CA HIS A 303 7.51 16.75 -7.06
C HIS A 303 8.98 16.66 -6.70
N THR A 304 9.69 15.62 -7.16
CA THR A 304 11.13 15.47 -6.92
C THR A 304 11.94 16.54 -7.63
N ASP A 305 11.57 16.92 -8.86
CA ASP A 305 12.17 18.07 -9.57
C ASP A 305 12.12 19.34 -8.71
N ILE A 306 10.98 19.60 -8.04
CA ILE A 306 10.84 20.74 -7.13
C ILE A 306 11.69 20.55 -5.88
N MET A 307 11.68 19.36 -5.28
CA MET A 307 12.50 19.06 -4.10
C MET A 307 13.99 19.28 -4.38
N ASP A 308 14.47 18.88 -5.56
CA ASP A 308 15.87 19.01 -6.00
C ASP A 308 16.32 20.48 -6.12
N GLU A 309 15.41 21.42 -6.40
CA GLU A 309 15.74 22.85 -6.41
C GLU A 309 16.18 23.38 -5.03
N TYR A 310 15.68 22.77 -3.96
CA TYR A 310 15.93 23.18 -2.56
C TYR A 310 16.84 22.20 -1.80
N ASP A 311 16.86 20.93 -2.19
CA ASP A 311 17.56 19.81 -1.53
C ASP A 311 18.19 18.84 -2.55
N PRO A 312 19.23 19.29 -3.29
CA PRO A 312 19.85 18.50 -4.38
C PRO A 312 20.67 17.29 -3.91
N ASP A 313 20.86 17.13 -2.60
CA ASP A 313 21.61 16.01 -2.00
C ASP A 313 20.67 14.90 -1.47
N ASN A 314 19.39 14.97 -1.80
CA ASN A 314 18.36 14.02 -1.43
C ASN A 314 18.23 13.72 0.08
N ARG A 315 18.26 14.75 0.94
CA ARG A 315 18.13 14.55 2.39
C ARG A 315 16.67 14.38 2.84
N VAL A 316 15.76 15.15 2.26
CA VAL A 316 14.32 15.04 2.56
C VAL A 316 13.75 13.91 1.71
N ASP A 317 13.26 12.87 2.36
CA ASP A 317 12.64 11.75 1.66
C ASP A 317 11.24 12.13 1.16
N LEU A 318 10.76 11.43 0.12
CA LEU A 318 9.37 11.46 -0.30
C LEU A 318 8.66 10.19 0.19
N TYR A 319 7.63 10.35 1.02
CA TYR A 319 6.82 9.25 1.51
C TYR A 319 5.46 9.25 0.81
N VAL A 320 5.18 8.24 -0.02
CA VAL A 320 3.90 8.10 -0.70
C VAL A 320 2.93 7.34 0.22
N ASP A 321 2.55 7.97 1.31
CA ASP A 321 1.91 7.34 2.47
C ASP A 321 0.37 7.26 2.39
N GLU A 322 -0.22 7.67 1.26
CA GLU A 322 -1.55 7.29 0.82
C GLU A 322 -1.59 7.04 -0.68
N TRP A 323 -1.72 5.76 -1.06
CA TRP A 323 -1.93 5.38 -2.45
C TRP A 323 -2.80 4.12 -2.58
N GLY A 324 -3.27 3.85 -3.79
CA GLY A 324 -4.06 2.67 -4.12
C GLY A 324 -5.38 3.02 -4.78
N THR A 325 -6.18 2.01 -5.08
CA THR A 325 -7.46 2.16 -5.75
C THR A 325 -8.55 2.62 -4.79
N TRP A 326 -9.33 3.62 -5.21
CA TRP A 326 -10.54 4.03 -4.52
C TRP A 326 -11.73 3.90 -5.46
N TYR A 327 -12.67 3.02 -5.15
CA TYR A 327 -13.89 2.78 -5.93
C TYR A 327 -15.15 3.22 -5.19
N ASN A 328 -16.28 3.11 -5.88
CA ASN A 328 -17.59 3.15 -5.25
C ASN A 328 -17.68 2.03 -4.21
N SER A 329 -18.28 2.33 -3.05
CA SER A 329 -18.46 1.34 -1.99
C SER A 329 -19.36 0.20 -2.46
N THR A 330 -19.07 -1.01 -1.99
CA THR A 330 -19.86 -2.21 -2.24
C THR A 330 -21.34 -1.97 -1.91
N GLU A 331 -22.24 -2.44 -2.76
CA GLU A 331 -23.68 -2.27 -2.55
C GLU A 331 -24.09 -2.84 -1.17
N GLY A 332 -24.72 -2.00 -0.35
CA GLY A 332 -25.17 -2.37 0.98
C GLY A 332 -24.17 -2.08 2.11
N SER A 333 -22.93 -1.69 1.81
CA SER A 333 -21.97 -1.26 2.83
C SER A 333 -22.43 0.04 3.50
N PRO A 334 -22.15 0.22 4.81
CA PRO A 334 -22.46 1.46 5.50
C PRO A 334 -21.77 2.67 4.86
N ALA A 335 -22.49 3.78 4.78
CA ALA A 335 -21.96 5.01 4.20
C ALA A 335 -20.71 5.49 4.96
N GLY A 336 -19.64 5.81 4.22
CA GLY A 336 -18.38 6.26 4.78
C GLY A 336 -17.43 5.16 5.26
N PHE A 337 -17.78 3.88 5.11
CA PHE A 337 -16.89 2.77 5.51
C PHE A 337 -15.88 2.38 4.43
N LEU A 338 -16.06 2.89 3.20
CA LEU A 338 -15.14 2.72 2.07
C LEU A 338 -14.79 1.24 1.78
N GLU A 339 -15.75 0.36 2.00
CA GLU A 339 -15.61 -1.07 1.70
C GLU A 339 -15.75 -1.29 0.19
N GLN A 340 -14.76 -1.92 -0.42
CA GLN A 340 -14.78 -2.28 -1.84
C GLN A 340 -14.18 -3.68 -2.02
N GLN A 341 -14.51 -4.32 -3.13
CA GLN A 341 -13.85 -5.57 -3.51
C GLN A 341 -12.43 -5.32 -4.06
N ASN A 342 -11.67 -6.42 -4.20
CA ASN A 342 -10.29 -6.40 -4.68
C ASN A 342 -10.09 -7.55 -5.67
N SER A 343 -9.72 -7.21 -6.89
CA SER A 343 -9.68 -8.05 -8.08
C SER A 343 -8.26 -8.15 -8.65
N ILE A 344 -8.08 -8.94 -9.72
CA ILE A 344 -6.81 -8.98 -10.46
C ILE A 344 -6.41 -7.59 -10.99
N ARG A 345 -7.36 -6.69 -11.27
CA ARG A 345 -7.09 -5.29 -11.67
C ARG A 345 -6.29 -4.55 -10.60
N ASP A 346 -6.64 -4.74 -9.34
CA ASP A 346 -6.02 -4.10 -8.18
C ASP A 346 -4.58 -4.60 -7.98
N ALA A 347 -4.34 -5.90 -8.19
CA ALA A 347 -2.99 -6.45 -8.20
C ALA A 347 -2.13 -5.84 -9.33
N LEU A 348 -2.70 -5.54 -10.49
CA LEU A 348 -1.96 -4.88 -11.57
C LEU A 348 -1.68 -3.41 -11.27
N VAL A 349 -2.66 -2.67 -10.71
CA VAL A 349 -2.43 -1.31 -10.20
C VAL A 349 -1.30 -1.30 -9.19
N GLY A 350 -1.33 -2.22 -8.22
CA GLY A 350 -0.27 -2.37 -7.22
C GLY A 350 1.09 -2.68 -7.87
N GLY A 351 1.14 -3.62 -8.81
CA GLY A 351 2.39 -4.01 -9.48
C GLY A 351 3.01 -2.85 -10.27
N LEU A 352 2.18 -2.06 -10.96
CA LEU A 352 2.63 -0.85 -11.67
C LEU A 352 3.20 0.19 -10.70
N THR A 353 2.47 0.49 -9.63
CA THR A 353 2.85 1.53 -8.67
C THR A 353 4.13 1.14 -7.91
N LEU A 354 4.26 -0.11 -7.47
CA LEU A 354 5.50 -0.62 -6.85
C LEU A 354 6.68 -0.56 -7.81
N ASN A 355 6.48 -0.93 -9.09
CA ASN A 355 7.52 -0.82 -10.10
C ASN A 355 7.95 0.64 -10.33
N ILE A 356 7.03 1.60 -10.22
CA ILE A 356 7.35 3.04 -10.27
C ILE A 356 8.19 3.44 -9.06
N PHE A 357 7.83 3.02 -7.84
CA PHE A 357 8.63 3.32 -6.64
C PHE A 357 10.05 2.75 -6.74
N HIS A 358 10.22 1.54 -7.28
CA HIS A 358 11.55 0.95 -7.50
C HIS A 358 12.45 1.74 -8.43
N ARG A 359 11.88 2.56 -9.33
CA ARG A 359 12.65 3.42 -10.25
C ARG A 359 13.00 4.77 -9.68
N ASN A 360 12.41 5.14 -8.53
CA ASN A 360 12.53 6.43 -7.89
C ASN A 360 13.06 6.29 -6.45
N THR A 361 13.88 5.27 -6.19
CA THR A 361 14.40 4.97 -4.84
C THR A 361 15.41 5.99 -4.36
N ASP A 362 15.93 6.85 -5.22
CA ASP A 362 16.78 7.98 -4.86
C ASP A 362 16.04 9.00 -3.97
N ARG A 363 14.71 9.07 -4.06
CA ARG A 363 13.88 9.97 -3.26
C ARG A 363 12.72 9.29 -2.54
N VAL A 364 12.05 8.33 -3.16
CA VAL A 364 10.94 7.58 -2.56
C VAL A 364 11.51 6.50 -1.63
N LYS A 365 11.34 6.70 -0.33
CA LYS A 365 11.87 5.77 0.70
C LYS A 365 10.79 5.05 1.51
N MET A 366 9.52 5.47 1.40
CA MET A 366 8.39 4.82 2.06
C MET A 366 7.13 5.00 1.23
N ALA A 367 6.23 4.02 1.28
CA ALA A 367 4.87 4.16 0.77
C ALA A 367 3.91 3.34 1.62
N ASN A 368 2.66 3.79 1.75
CA ASN A 368 1.64 3.11 2.54
C ASN A 368 0.36 2.94 1.73
N ILE A 369 0.03 1.68 1.41
CA ILE A 369 -1.19 1.39 0.66
C ILE A 369 -2.42 1.60 1.54
N ALA A 370 -3.41 2.28 0.99
CA ALA A 370 -4.67 2.61 1.64
C ALA A 370 -5.75 1.55 1.29
N GLN A 371 -6.25 0.75 2.24
CA GLN A 371 -5.78 0.58 3.61
C GLN A 371 -5.49 -0.90 3.90
N MET A 372 -5.16 -1.25 5.15
CA MET A 372 -4.65 -2.58 5.49
C MET A 372 -5.72 -3.67 5.45
N VAL A 373 -6.89 -3.43 6.08
CA VAL A 373 -7.97 -4.40 6.23
C VAL A 373 -9.34 -3.75 5.96
N ASN A 374 -10.23 -4.43 5.23
CA ASN A 374 -11.63 -4.04 4.93
C ASN A 374 -11.89 -2.71 4.20
N VAL A 375 -10.92 -1.81 4.14
CA VAL A 375 -11.07 -0.44 3.65
C VAL A 375 -10.21 -0.22 2.41
N LEU A 376 -10.80 0.38 1.38
CA LEU A 376 -10.13 0.74 0.12
C LEU A 376 -9.42 -0.48 -0.52
N GLN A 377 -8.17 -0.34 -0.96
CA GLN A 377 -7.41 -1.43 -1.59
C GLN A 377 -6.83 -2.41 -0.55
N ALA A 378 -7.72 -3.00 0.26
CA ALA A 378 -7.35 -3.85 1.37
C ALA A 378 -6.52 -5.07 0.96
N SER A 379 -5.51 -5.41 1.77
CA SER A 379 -4.80 -6.69 1.67
C SER A 379 -5.68 -7.85 2.18
N ILE A 380 -6.51 -7.57 3.19
CA ILE A 380 -7.33 -8.59 3.85
C ILE A 380 -8.78 -8.09 3.94
N LEU A 381 -9.74 -8.98 3.71
CA LEU A 381 -11.15 -8.74 4.00
C LEU A 381 -11.64 -9.71 5.07
N THR A 382 -12.50 -9.24 5.96
CA THR A 382 -13.12 -10.03 7.03
C THR A 382 -14.65 -9.88 7.03
N ASP A 383 -15.33 -10.91 7.49
CA ASP A 383 -16.76 -10.89 7.79
C ASP A 383 -17.05 -11.84 8.96
N GLY A 384 -17.09 -11.26 10.16
CA GLY A 384 -17.10 -12.02 11.41
C GLY A 384 -15.84 -12.89 11.53
N GLU A 385 -16.02 -14.18 11.82
CA GLU A 385 -14.91 -15.14 11.94
C GLU A 385 -14.24 -15.48 10.59
N ARG A 386 -14.83 -15.08 9.47
CA ARG A 386 -14.29 -15.35 8.13
C ARG A 386 -13.25 -14.30 7.76
N MET A 387 -12.25 -14.75 7.02
CA MET A 387 -11.17 -13.92 6.47
C MET A 387 -10.81 -14.44 5.08
N LEU A 388 -10.44 -13.53 4.18
CA LEU A 388 -9.82 -13.87 2.91
C LEU A 388 -8.64 -12.94 2.62
N ARG A 389 -7.69 -13.46 1.84
CA ARG A 389 -6.55 -12.71 1.29
C ARG A 389 -6.94 -12.17 -0.08
N THR A 390 -6.67 -10.91 -0.35
CA THR A 390 -7.00 -10.29 -1.64
C THR A 390 -5.92 -10.56 -2.69
N PRO A 391 -6.23 -10.36 -3.98
CA PRO A 391 -5.19 -10.28 -5.02
C PRO A 391 -4.05 -9.31 -4.68
N THR A 392 -4.36 -8.20 -4.01
CA THR A 392 -3.34 -7.23 -3.53
C THR A 392 -2.44 -7.83 -2.45
N TYR A 393 -2.96 -8.62 -1.49
CA TYR A 393 -2.12 -9.36 -0.54
C TYR A 393 -1.14 -10.29 -1.26
N HIS A 394 -1.64 -11.03 -2.25
CA HIS A 394 -0.81 -11.97 -2.99
C HIS A 394 0.29 -11.27 -3.80
N LEU A 395 -0.04 -10.14 -4.43
CA LEU A 395 0.95 -9.28 -5.07
C LEU A 395 2.05 -8.86 -4.08
N LEU A 396 1.68 -8.26 -2.94
CA LEU A 396 2.64 -7.76 -1.95
C LEU A 396 3.54 -8.89 -1.42
N ASN A 397 2.97 -10.09 -1.21
CA ASN A 397 3.75 -11.27 -0.82
C ASN A 397 4.73 -11.72 -1.91
N MET A 398 4.32 -11.66 -3.19
CA MET A 398 5.19 -12.00 -4.33
C MET A 398 6.37 -11.02 -4.47
N TYR A 399 6.19 -9.77 -4.08
CA TYR A 399 7.21 -8.72 -4.22
C TYR A 399 8.26 -8.69 -3.11
N LYS A 400 8.12 -9.47 -2.04
CA LYS A 400 9.09 -9.55 -0.94
C LYS A 400 10.57 -9.62 -1.35
N PRO A 401 10.98 -10.37 -2.40
CA PRO A 401 12.39 -10.45 -2.77
C PRO A 401 13.02 -9.12 -3.23
N PHE A 402 12.22 -8.07 -3.47
CA PHE A 402 12.71 -6.73 -3.78
C PHE A 402 13.11 -5.91 -2.55
N ARG A 403 12.70 -6.31 -1.34
CA ARG A 403 13.03 -5.56 -0.11
C ARG A 403 14.54 -5.64 0.13
N ASN A 404 15.16 -4.50 0.42
CA ASN A 404 16.61 -4.32 0.51
C ASN A 404 17.38 -4.60 -0.80
N ALA A 405 16.69 -4.84 -1.92
CA ALA A 405 17.35 -5.06 -3.19
C ALA A 405 17.78 -3.72 -3.82
N THR A 406 18.83 -3.76 -4.64
CA THR A 406 19.29 -2.59 -5.39
C THR A 406 18.63 -2.58 -6.77
N PRO A 407 17.80 -1.58 -7.11
CA PRO A 407 17.11 -1.53 -8.40
C PRO A 407 18.10 -1.29 -9.53
N LEU A 408 17.83 -1.90 -10.67
CA LEU A 408 18.60 -1.75 -11.89
C LEU A 408 17.69 -1.13 -12.96
N PRO A 409 18.10 0.00 -13.60
CA PRO A 409 17.33 0.58 -14.67
C PRO A 409 17.08 -0.46 -15.78
N ALA A 410 15.83 -0.56 -16.21
CA ALA A 410 15.40 -1.49 -17.24
C ALA A 410 14.50 -0.78 -18.25
N THR A 411 14.68 -1.10 -19.53
CA THR A 411 13.86 -0.58 -20.62
C THR A 411 13.11 -1.72 -21.30
N VAL A 412 11.86 -1.44 -21.69
CA VAL A 412 11.01 -2.36 -22.44
C VAL A 412 10.85 -1.81 -23.85
N ASP A 413 11.28 -2.58 -24.85
CA ASP A 413 10.99 -2.36 -26.26
C ASP A 413 9.87 -3.32 -26.68
N GLY A 414 8.65 -2.78 -26.85
CA GLY A 414 7.46 -3.53 -27.17
C GLY A 414 6.35 -2.61 -27.66
N ASP A 415 5.31 -3.21 -28.25
CA ASP A 415 4.15 -2.45 -28.70
C ASP A 415 3.30 -1.94 -27.51
N ASP A 416 2.53 -0.90 -27.77
CA ASP A 416 1.42 -0.47 -26.92
C ASP A 416 0.10 -1.07 -27.42
N PHE A 417 -0.93 -1.04 -26.57
CA PHE A 417 -2.32 -1.27 -26.99
C PHE A 417 -3.22 -0.11 -26.56
N THR A 418 -4.34 0.03 -27.26
CA THR A 418 -5.32 1.10 -27.02
C THR A 418 -6.70 0.51 -26.76
N ILE A 419 -7.37 0.98 -25.72
CA ILE A 419 -8.78 0.71 -25.42
C ILE A 419 -9.46 2.06 -25.16
N GLY A 420 -10.49 2.39 -25.95
CA GLY A 420 -11.09 3.71 -25.93
C GLY A 420 -10.06 4.80 -26.25
N GLU A 421 -9.89 5.76 -25.34
CA GLU A 421 -8.88 6.83 -25.43
C GLU A 421 -7.56 6.53 -24.71
N PHE A 422 -7.47 5.39 -24.01
CA PHE A 422 -6.32 5.05 -23.18
C PHE A 422 -5.34 4.17 -23.95
N THR A 423 -4.09 4.63 -24.03
CA THR A 423 -2.95 3.85 -24.54
C THR A 423 -2.05 3.41 -23.40
N LEU A 424 -1.79 2.10 -23.35
CA LEU A 424 -1.03 1.41 -22.31
C LEU A 424 0.07 0.55 -22.94
N PRO A 425 1.23 0.39 -22.27
CA PRO A 425 2.20 -0.61 -22.67
C PRO A 425 1.63 -2.00 -22.44
N TYR A 426 2.01 -2.98 -23.28
CA TYR A 426 1.65 -4.37 -23.00
C TYR A 426 2.25 -4.88 -21.70
N VAL A 427 3.53 -4.55 -21.43
CA VAL A 427 4.26 -5.03 -20.26
C VAL A 427 5.01 -3.89 -19.58
N ASP A 428 4.94 -3.87 -18.26
CA ASP A 428 5.82 -3.09 -17.38
C ASP A 428 6.75 -4.02 -16.59
N VAL A 429 7.99 -3.58 -16.32
CA VAL A 429 8.98 -4.40 -15.61
C VAL A 429 9.74 -3.64 -14.55
N SER A 430 10.03 -4.30 -13.43
CA SER A 430 11.03 -3.86 -12.47
C SER A 430 12.09 -4.94 -12.29
N VAL A 431 13.35 -4.53 -12.16
CA VAL A 431 14.48 -5.43 -11.98
C VAL A 431 15.33 -4.90 -10.84
N ALA A 432 15.73 -5.77 -9.94
CA ALA A 432 16.64 -5.43 -8.85
C ALA A 432 17.63 -6.57 -8.60
N ARG A 433 18.72 -6.24 -7.92
CA ARG A 433 19.70 -7.21 -7.42
C ARG A 433 19.50 -7.38 -5.92
N GLY A 434 19.13 -8.58 -5.50
CA GLY A 434 19.00 -8.91 -4.08
C GLY A 434 20.35 -8.90 -3.37
N GLU A 435 20.33 -8.85 -2.04
CA GLU A 435 21.55 -8.89 -1.20
C GLU A 435 22.36 -10.18 -1.39
N ASP A 436 21.71 -11.27 -1.83
CA ASP A 436 22.35 -12.54 -2.19
C ASP A 436 23.04 -12.51 -3.57
N GLY A 437 22.97 -11.38 -4.28
CA GLY A 437 23.57 -11.14 -5.59
C GLY A 437 22.69 -11.56 -6.77
N LYS A 438 21.57 -12.25 -6.54
CA LYS A 438 20.66 -12.72 -7.59
C LYS A 438 19.82 -11.58 -8.14
N LEU A 439 19.38 -11.72 -9.39
CA LEU A 439 18.43 -10.78 -9.97
C LEU A 439 17.00 -11.21 -9.63
N VAL A 440 16.20 -10.23 -9.22
CA VAL A 440 14.75 -10.34 -9.06
C VAL A 440 14.10 -9.52 -10.17
N MET A 441 13.07 -10.08 -10.81
CA MET A 441 12.36 -9.42 -11.90
C MET A 441 10.85 -9.55 -11.70
N ALA A 442 10.16 -8.40 -11.72
CA ALA A 442 8.71 -8.29 -11.79
C ALA A 442 8.30 -7.99 -13.23
N LEU A 443 7.26 -8.67 -13.71
CA LEU A 443 6.71 -8.53 -15.06
C LEU A 443 5.20 -8.39 -14.97
N VAL A 444 4.64 -7.27 -15.44
CA VAL A 444 3.20 -6.97 -15.35
C VAL A 444 2.61 -6.87 -16.75
N ASN A 445 1.76 -7.82 -17.17
CA ASN A 445 1.02 -7.76 -18.44
C ASN A 445 -0.33 -7.06 -18.25
N LEU A 446 -0.47 -5.87 -18.82
CA LEU A 446 -1.64 -5.00 -18.67
C LEU A 446 -2.79 -5.33 -19.62
N SER A 447 -2.53 -6.16 -20.64
CA SER A 447 -3.55 -6.46 -21.63
C SER A 447 -4.67 -7.28 -21.01
N PRO A 448 -5.96 -6.91 -21.23
CA PRO A 448 -7.06 -7.72 -20.79
C PRO A 448 -7.10 -9.05 -21.53
N GLU A 449 -6.72 -9.13 -22.80
CA GLU A 449 -6.87 -10.37 -23.61
C GLU A 449 -5.57 -10.88 -24.24
N GLY A 450 -4.56 -10.03 -24.39
CA GLY A 450 -3.32 -10.35 -25.10
C GLY A 450 -2.28 -11.01 -24.21
N ALA A 451 -1.79 -12.18 -24.63
CA ALA A 451 -0.58 -12.78 -24.04
C ALA A 451 0.68 -12.09 -24.60
N VAL A 452 1.73 -12.03 -23.78
CA VAL A 452 3.00 -11.38 -24.14
C VAL A 452 4.17 -12.32 -23.86
N THR A 453 5.04 -12.52 -24.85
CA THR A 453 6.33 -13.17 -24.70
C THR A 453 7.41 -12.11 -24.48
N VAL A 454 7.94 -12.03 -23.27
CA VAL A 454 9.03 -11.12 -22.91
C VAL A 454 10.37 -11.81 -23.12
N ARG A 455 11.23 -11.22 -23.93
CA ARG A 455 12.59 -11.69 -24.21
C ARG A 455 13.60 -10.85 -23.45
N THR A 456 14.63 -11.48 -22.91
CA THR A 456 15.69 -10.77 -22.19
C THR A 456 17.06 -11.03 -22.80
N GLY A 457 18.04 -10.22 -22.40
CA GLY A 457 19.47 -10.48 -22.65
C GLY A 457 20.13 -11.41 -21.61
N ILE A 458 19.38 -12.04 -20.72
CA ILE A 458 19.90 -12.74 -19.53
C ILE A 458 20.04 -14.24 -19.83
N ASN A 459 21.07 -14.89 -19.29
CA ASN A 459 21.26 -16.35 -19.35
C ASN A 459 20.83 -17.00 -18.03
N GLY A 460 20.66 -18.32 -18.01
CA GLY A 460 20.45 -19.09 -16.79
C GLY A 460 19.04 -19.70 -16.71
N THR A 461 18.48 -19.71 -15.52
CA THR A 461 17.10 -20.14 -15.24
C THR A 461 16.44 -19.17 -14.28
N ALA A 462 15.15 -18.92 -14.44
CA ALA A 462 14.39 -18.14 -13.47
C ALA A 462 13.14 -18.90 -13.02
N SER A 463 12.83 -18.79 -11.73
CA SER A 463 11.64 -19.37 -11.11
C SER A 463 11.06 -18.44 -10.07
N GLY A 464 9.77 -18.53 -9.85
CA GLY A 464 9.03 -17.77 -8.86
C GLY A 464 7.55 -18.05 -9.03
N SER A 465 6.73 -17.01 -9.02
CA SER A 465 5.28 -17.16 -9.08
C SER A 465 4.63 -16.16 -10.02
N ILE A 466 3.44 -16.50 -10.48
CA ILE A 466 2.57 -15.66 -11.30
C ILE A 466 1.18 -15.60 -10.69
N LEU A 467 0.60 -14.40 -10.65
CA LEU A 467 -0.79 -14.16 -10.34
C LEU A 467 -1.50 -13.76 -11.63
N THR A 468 -2.61 -14.43 -11.95
CA THR A 468 -3.45 -14.14 -13.11
C THR A 468 -4.86 -14.64 -12.84
N ALA A 469 -5.81 -14.31 -13.71
CA ALA A 469 -7.19 -14.72 -13.54
C ALA A 469 -7.96 -14.85 -14.86
N PRO A 470 -9.03 -15.67 -14.91
CA PRO A 470 -9.79 -15.93 -16.13
C PRO A 470 -10.56 -14.70 -16.67
N ALA A 471 -10.92 -13.75 -15.81
CA ALA A 471 -11.62 -12.51 -16.17
C ALA A 471 -10.99 -11.27 -15.50
N MET A 472 -11.29 -10.08 -16.03
CA MET A 472 -10.75 -8.80 -15.52
C MET A 472 -11.15 -8.49 -14.08
N ASP A 473 -12.36 -8.84 -13.68
CA ASP A 473 -12.92 -8.58 -12.36
C ASP A 473 -12.85 -9.82 -11.45
N SER A 474 -12.05 -10.83 -11.81
CA SER A 474 -11.86 -12.00 -10.94
C SER A 474 -11.27 -11.57 -9.60
N HIS A 475 -11.94 -11.98 -8.52
CA HIS A 475 -11.63 -11.61 -7.14
C HIS A 475 -11.89 -12.81 -6.20
N ASN A 476 -11.40 -12.68 -4.97
CA ASN A 476 -11.64 -13.65 -3.90
C ASN A 476 -12.91 -13.25 -3.12
N THR A 477 -13.71 -14.24 -2.74
CA THR A 477 -14.91 -14.07 -1.88
C THR A 477 -14.83 -15.02 -0.70
N PHE A 478 -15.65 -14.83 0.33
CA PHE A 478 -15.66 -15.77 1.48
C PHE A 478 -16.10 -17.19 1.09
N ASP A 479 -16.89 -17.34 0.02
CA ASP A 479 -17.32 -18.63 -0.50
C ASP A 479 -16.28 -19.27 -1.45
N ASN A 480 -15.38 -18.46 -2.02
CA ASN A 480 -14.30 -18.89 -2.90
C ASN A 480 -13.03 -18.06 -2.62
N PRO A 481 -12.37 -18.28 -1.46
CA PRO A 481 -11.29 -17.41 -0.98
C PRO A 481 -10.00 -17.55 -1.77
N ASP A 482 -9.84 -18.62 -2.54
CA ASP A 482 -8.63 -18.95 -3.31
C ASP A 482 -8.88 -18.88 -4.84
N ASN A 483 -9.80 -18.01 -5.29
CA ASN A 483 -10.13 -17.86 -6.71
C ASN A 483 -8.98 -17.26 -7.54
N VAL A 484 -8.25 -16.31 -6.93
CA VAL A 484 -7.12 -15.57 -7.51
C VAL A 484 -5.98 -15.67 -6.51
N VAL A 485 -5.11 -16.66 -6.75
CA VAL A 485 -3.93 -16.97 -5.92
C VAL A 485 -2.71 -17.21 -6.83
N PRO A 486 -1.48 -17.00 -6.32
CA PRO A 486 -0.28 -17.24 -7.11
C PRO A 486 -0.14 -18.72 -7.50
N ALA A 487 0.41 -18.96 -8.68
CA ALA A 487 0.86 -20.27 -9.16
C ALA A 487 2.36 -20.25 -9.47
N ASP A 488 3.00 -21.41 -9.48
CA ASP A 488 4.42 -21.52 -9.87
C ASP A 488 4.63 -20.99 -11.29
N PHE A 489 5.72 -20.23 -11.47
CA PHE A 489 6.10 -19.67 -12.76
C PHE A 489 7.61 -19.81 -12.99
N SER A 490 8.00 -20.07 -14.23
CA SER A 490 9.40 -20.23 -14.61
C SER A 490 9.66 -19.72 -16.01
N SER A 491 10.85 -19.21 -16.25
CA SER A 491 11.31 -18.84 -17.58
C SER A 491 11.36 -20.04 -18.53
N SER A 492 11.09 -19.80 -19.81
CA SER A 492 11.55 -20.64 -20.90
C SER A 492 12.90 -20.12 -21.44
N ASN A 493 13.57 -20.93 -22.26
CA ASN A 493 14.87 -20.60 -22.85
C ASN A 493 14.78 -20.57 -24.37
N SER A 494 15.17 -19.45 -24.98
CA SER A 494 15.23 -19.29 -26.43
C SER A 494 16.62 -18.82 -26.85
N ARG A 495 17.35 -19.68 -27.59
CA ARG A 495 18.73 -19.42 -28.03
C ARG A 495 19.70 -19.08 -26.88
N GLY A 496 19.47 -19.69 -25.70
CA GLY A 496 20.28 -19.49 -24.50
C GLY A 496 19.92 -18.24 -23.70
N ARG A 497 18.85 -17.52 -24.06
CA ARG A 497 18.34 -16.36 -23.32
C ARG A 497 17.01 -16.65 -22.65
N LEU A 498 16.81 -16.09 -21.46
CA LEU A 498 15.56 -16.20 -20.71
C LEU A 498 14.42 -15.51 -21.48
N THR A 499 13.31 -16.22 -21.56
CA THR A 499 12.04 -15.77 -22.13
C THR A 499 10.91 -16.05 -21.14
N PHE A 500 9.94 -15.15 -21.03
CA PHE A 500 8.80 -15.27 -20.13
C PHE A 500 7.51 -15.15 -20.92
N ASP A 501 6.66 -16.18 -20.85
CA ASP A 501 5.37 -16.19 -21.53
C ASP A 501 4.29 -15.81 -20.52
N LEU A 502 3.84 -14.55 -20.59
CA LEU A 502 2.87 -13.97 -19.67
C LEU A 502 1.46 -14.10 -20.26
N PRO A 503 0.52 -14.78 -19.57
CA PRO A 503 -0.89 -14.71 -19.91
C PRO A 503 -1.42 -13.26 -19.73
N PRO A 504 -2.59 -12.94 -20.30
CA PRO A 504 -3.25 -11.65 -20.07
C PRO A 504 -3.46 -11.39 -18.58
N ARG A 505 -3.49 -10.12 -18.18
CA ARG A 505 -3.85 -9.68 -16.82
C ARG A 505 -3.04 -10.42 -15.77
N SER A 506 -1.72 -10.34 -15.87
CA SER A 506 -0.85 -11.12 -15.02
C SER A 506 0.28 -10.29 -14.45
N VAL A 507 0.71 -10.68 -13.27
CA VAL A 507 1.93 -10.21 -12.64
C VAL A 507 2.76 -11.41 -12.23
N ALA A 508 4.01 -11.46 -12.66
CA ALA A 508 4.96 -12.49 -12.28
C ALA A 508 6.14 -11.86 -11.54
N VAL A 509 6.63 -12.54 -10.50
CA VAL A 509 7.89 -12.22 -9.85
C VAL A 509 8.77 -13.46 -9.88
N VAL A 510 9.99 -13.31 -10.39
CA VAL A 510 10.94 -14.41 -10.56
C VAL A 510 12.31 -14.03 -10.01
N ILE A 511 13.00 -15.02 -9.45
CA ILE A 511 14.41 -14.95 -9.08
C ILE A 511 15.21 -15.66 -10.16
N ILE A 512 16.25 -15.01 -10.66
CA ILE A 512 17.13 -15.52 -11.71
C ILE A 512 18.38 -16.13 -11.07
N GLU A 513 18.60 -17.41 -11.37
CA GLU A 513 19.79 -18.18 -11.04
C GLU A 513 20.69 -18.24 -12.28
N GLU A 514 21.90 -17.68 -12.19
CA GLU A 514 22.90 -17.67 -13.28
C GLU A 514 23.62 -19.01 -13.50
#